data_AF-A0A0F9BDX7-F1
#
_entry.id   AF-A0A0F9BDX7-F1
#
_cell.length_a   1.000
_cell.length_b   1.000
_cell.length_c   1.000
_cell.angle_alpha   90.00
_cell.angle_beta   90.00
_cell.angle_gamma   90.00
#
_symmetry.space_group_name_H-M   'P 1'
#
loop_
_entity.id
_entity.type
_entity.pdbx_description
1 polymer ?
#
loop_
_entity_poly.entity_id
_entity_poly.type
_entity_poly.pdbx_seq_one_letter_code
_entity_poly.pdbx_strand_id
1 'polypeptide(L)'
;MDSKNPEIKKWKPGVSKNILLLIAGLMWIGVGIMLDGLSYSWLRAEKPDSALLALVGGFVCALVIHHFGFLRVADKNLGRILPMEGKKCVFSFMPWKSYILIIIMILMGFLLRLSPIPKLYLAVLYSGIGTALILSSVRYLRHLFLIKK
;
A
#
# COMPACT_ATOMS: atom_id res chain seq x y z
N MET A 1 -13.60 8.45 -50.61
CA MET A 1 -14.59 7.75 -49.77
C MET A 1 -14.03 6.37 -49.45
N ASP A 2 -13.47 6.04 -48.29
CA ASP A 2 -13.20 6.77 -47.06
C ASP A 2 -11.99 6.06 -46.42
N SER A 3 -11.02 6.82 -45.92
CA SER A 3 -9.68 6.36 -45.59
C SER A 3 -9.65 5.44 -44.37
N LYS A 4 -9.23 4.17 -44.55
CA LYS A 4 -8.85 3.26 -43.47
C LYS A 4 -7.68 3.88 -42.69
N ASN A 5 -7.94 4.53 -41.57
CA ASN A 5 -6.92 5.06 -40.68
C ASN A 5 -6.42 3.95 -39.73
N PRO A 6 -5.20 3.40 -39.90
CA PRO A 6 -4.70 2.30 -39.06
C PRO A 6 -4.13 2.77 -37.71
N GLU A 7 -4.18 4.07 -37.40
CA GLU A 7 -3.30 4.72 -36.42
C GLU A 7 -3.84 4.78 -34.98
N ILE A 8 -4.96 4.12 -34.64
CA ILE A 8 -5.51 4.16 -33.26
C ILE A 8 -5.42 2.80 -32.56
N LYS A 9 -4.22 2.20 -32.54
CA LYS A 9 -3.98 0.95 -31.76
C LYS A 9 -2.77 0.99 -30.83
N LYS A 10 -2.14 2.14 -30.63
CA LYS A 10 -0.78 2.19 -30.06
C LYS A 10 -0.61 2.91 -28.71
N TRP A 11 -1.67 3.00 -27.90
CA TRP A 11 -1.60 3.54 -26.54
C TRP A 11 -2.38 2.70 -25.53
N LYS A 12 -2.25 1.38 -25.60
CA LYS A 12 -2.50 0.55 -24.42
C LYS A 12 -1.14 0.29 -23.80
N PRO A 13 -0.73 0.97 -22.71
CA PRO A 13 0.40 0.53 -21.91
C PRO A 13 0.00 -0.84 -21.36
N GLY A 14 0.30 -1.85 -22.16
CA GLY A 14 0.00 -3.24 -21.91
C GLY A 14 1.08 -3.73 -20.96
N VAL A 15 0.80 -3.57 -19.68
CA VAL A 15 1.78 -3.76 -18.62
C VAL A 15 1.76 -5.23 -18.19
N SER A 16 2.93 -5.84 -18.07
CA SER A 16 3.06 -7.23 -17.65
C SER A 16 2.68 -7.36 -16.17
N LYS A 17 2.22 -8.56 -15.77
CA LYS A 17 1.90 -8.86 -14.36
C LYS A 17 3.05 -8.51 -13.41
N ASN A 18 4.30 -8.65 -13.86
CA ASN A 18 5.50 -8.30 -13.09
C ASN A 18 5.54 -6.81 -12.73
N ILE A 19 5.23 -5.93 -13.67
CA ILE A 19 5.20 -4.48 -13.42
C ILE A 19 3.99 -4.14 -12.53
N LEU A 20 2.85 -4.81 -12.66
CA LEU A 20 1.72 -4.64 -11.74
C LEU A 20 2.10 -4.99 -10.30
N LEU A 21 2.81 -6.11 -10.07
CA LEU A 21 3.31 -6.50 -8.76
C LEU A 21 4.31 -5.47 -8.21
N LEU A 22 5.20 -4.95 -9.07
CA LEU A 22 6.19 -3.95 -8.69
C LEU A 22 5.53 -2.63 -8.30
N ILE A 23 4.58 -2.13 -9.08
CA ILE A 23 3.83 -0.90 -8.77
C ILE A 23 3.06 -1.06 -7.45
N ALA A 24 2.38 -2.20 -7.25
CA ALA A 24 1.64 -2.47 -6.01
C ALA A 24 2.59 -2.49 -4.78
N GLY A 25 3.72 -3.18 -4.88
CA GLY A 25 4.73 -3.22 -3.83
C GLY A 25 5.31 -1.84 -3.52
N LEU A 26 5.74 -1.10 -4.54
CA LEU A 26 6.29 0.25 -4.36
C LEU A 26 5.28 1.24 -3.78
N MET A 27 4.01 1.15 -4.18
CA MET A 27 2.94 1.98 -3.63
C MET A 27 2.79 1.74 -2.13
N TRP A 28 2.75 0.47 -1.70
CA TRP A 28 2.61 0.13 -0.28
C TRP A 28 3.81 0.58 0.55
N ILE A 29 5.02 0.44 0.00
CA ILE A 29 6.24 0.94 0.65
C ILE A 29 6.20 2.47 0.76
N GLY A 30 5.88 3.18 -0.33
CA GLY A 30 5.85 4.63 -0.35
C GLY A 30 4.85 5.21 0.64
N VAL A 31 3.64 4.65 0.71
CA VAL A 31 2.64 5.08 1.71
C VAL A 31 3.08 4.72 3.12
N GLY A 32 3.68 3.54 3.31
CA GLY A 32 4.20 3.13 4.60
C GLY A 32 5.26 4.09 5.15
N ILE A 33 6.27 4.42 4.34
CA ILE A 33 7.33 5.38 4.68
C ILE A 33 6.73 6.75 5.01
N MET A 34 5.74 7.22 4.25
CA MET A 34 5.08 8.49 4.51
C MET A 34 4.40 8.50 5.89
N LEU A 35 3.68 7.43 6.24
CA LEU A 35 3.00 7.32 7.54
C LEU A 35 4.00 7.20 8.71
N ASP A 36 5.04 6.39 8.55
CA ASP A 36 6.09 6.23 9.56
C ASP A 36 6.87 7.54 9.75
N GLY A 37 7.11 8.30 8.67
CA GLY A 37 7.73 9.62 8.74
C GLY A 37 6.89 10.65 9.50
N LEU A 38 5.56 10.64 9.32
CA LEU A 38 4.64 11.47 10.09
C LEU A 38 4.64 11.06 11.57
N SER A 39 4.54 9.76 11.85
CA SER A 39 4.63 9.23 13.21
C SER A 39 5.92 9.68 13.90
N TYR A 40 7.07 9.49 13.24
CA TYR A 40 8.37 9.89 13.75
C TYR A 40 8.45 11.41 14.01
N SER A 41 7.86 12.23 13.14
CA SER A 41 7.82 13.68 13.36
C SER A 41 7.09 14.08 14.64
N TRP A 42 6.06 13.34 15.04
CA TRP A 42 5.34 13.55 16.29
C TRP A 42 6.09 12.98 17.50
N LEU A 43 6.64 11.78 17.39
CA LEU A 43 7.39 11.12 18.48
C LEU A 43 8.65 11.89 18.88
N ARG A 44 9.30 12.59 17.95
CA ARG A 44 10.49 13.41 18.26
C ARG A 44 10.21 14.57 19.21
N ALA A 45 8.96 15.03 19.31
CA ALA A 45 8.57 16.11 20.21
C ALA A 45 8.15 15.60 21.60
N GLU A 46 8.05 14.28 21.78
CA GLU A 46 7.58 13.64 23.00
C GLU A 46 8.74 13.23 23.92
N LYS A 47 8.43 12.95 25.18
CA LYS A 47 9.41 12.42 26.14
C LYS A 47 9.93 11.04 25.66
N PRO A 48 11.22 10.72 25.89
CA PRO A 48 11.82 9.46 25.45
C PRO A 48 11.03 8.21 25.88
N ASP A 49 10.56 8.17 27.13
CA ASP A 49 9.81 7.03 27.66
C ASP A 49 8.47 6.83 26.94
N SER A 50 7.72 7.92 26.75
CA SER A 50 6.46 7.91 26.01
C SER A 50 6.67 7.53 24.55
N ALA A 51 7.74 8.02 23.93
CA ALA A 51 8.09 7.72 22.55
C ALA A 51 8.46 6.23 22.38
N LEU A 52 9.20 5.67 23.32
CA LEU A 52 9.55 4.24 23.33
C LEU A 52 8.31 3.36 23.49
N LEU A 53 7.43 3.69 24.44
CA LEU A 53 6.15 2.99 24.62
C LEU A 53 5.30 3.05 23.34
N ALA A 54 5.23 4.21 22.71
CA ALA A 54 4.49 4.39 21.46
C ALA A 54 5.11 3.60 20.30
N LEU A 55 6.44 3.52 20.21
CA LEU A 55 7.12 2.72 19.19
C LEU A 55 6.83 1.22 19.37
N VAL A 56 6.90 0.71 20.60
CA VAL A 56 6.57 -0.69 20.91
C VAL A 56 5.10 -0.98 20.61
N GLY A 57 4.20 -0.10 21.07
CA GLY A 57 2.77 -0.21 20.78
C GLY A 57 2.48 -0.19 19.28
N GLY A 58 3.12 0.71 18.54
CA GLY A 58 3.02 0.82 17.09
C GLY A 58 3.48 -0.47 16.39
N PHE A 59 4.61 -1.03 16.80
CA PHE A 59 5.11 -2.29 16.25
C PHE A 59 4.18 -3.48 16.53
N VAL A 60 3.65 -3.59 17.76
CA VAL A 60 2.66 -4.63 18.10
C VAL A 60 1.39 -4.46 17.25
N CYS A 61 0.87 -3.23 17.15
CA CYS A 61 -0.24 -2.91 16.25
C CYS A 61 0.07 -3.27 14.80
N ALA A 62 1.29 -3.01 14.33
CA ALA A 62 1.72 -3.35 12.98
C ALA A 62 1.59 -4.85 12.71
N LEU A 63 2.06 -5.69 13.64
CA LEU A 63 1.97 -7.14 13.49
C LEU A 63 0.52 -7.63 13.41
N VAL A 64 -0.37 -7.09 14.25
CA VAL A 64 -1.80 -7.42 14.24
C VAL A 64 -2.45 -6.97 12.93
N ILE A 65 -2.26 -5.72 12.54
CA ILE A 65 -2.85 -5.14 11.31
C ILE A 65 -2.30 -5.86 10.07
N HIS A 66 -0.99 -6.15 10.06
CA HIS A 66 -0.34 -6.92 9.00
C HIS A 66 -0.99 -8.29 8.87
N HIS A 67 -1.02 -9.09 9.95
CA HIS A 67 -1.45 -10.48 9.91
C HIS A 67 -2.94 -10.63 9.58
N PHE A 68 -3.81 -9.86 10.24
CA PHE A 68 -5.26 -10.02 10.10
C PHE A 68 -5.88 -9.17 8.98
N GLY A 69 -5.22 -8.06 8.62
CA GLY A 69 -5.70 -7.12 7.61
C GLY A 69 -4.96 -7.24 6.29
N PHE A 70 -3.77 -6.65 6.23
CA PHE A 70 -3.07 -6.44 4.96
C PHE A 70 -2.56 -7.72 4.30
N LEU A 71 -2.27 -8.79 5.05
CA LEU A 71 -1.92 -10.09 4.46
C LEU A 71 -3.01 -10.62 3.55
N ARG A 72 -4.25 -10.65 4.07
CA ARG A 72 -5.42 -11.14 3.33
C ARG A 72 -5.68 -10.29 2.09
N VAL A 73 -5.43 -8.98 2.18
CA VAL A 73 -5.52 -8.06 1.04
C VAL A 73 -4.44 -8.39 0.01
N ALA A 74 -3.19 -8.55 0.45
CA ALA A 74 -2.07 -8.84 -0.43
C ALA A 74 -2.25 -10.18 -1.15
N ASP A 75 -2.66 -11.22 -0.43
CA ASP A 75 -2.92 -12.55 -1.00
C ASP A 75 -4.09 -12.51 -2.00
N LYS A 76 -5.16 -11.75 -1.72
CA LYS A 76 -6.25 -11.52 -2.68
C LYS A 76 -5.80 -10.76 -3.94
N ASN A 77 -4.91 -9.78 -3.79
CA ASN A 77 -4.35 -9.05 -4.92
C ASN A 77 -3.43 -9.96 -5.76
N LEU A 78 -2.57 -10.75 -5.10
CA LEU A 78 -1.70 -11.72 -5.75
C LEU A 78 -2.48 -12.79 -6.51
N GLY A 79 -3.49 -13.41 -5.88
CA GLY A 79 -4.34 -14.41 -6.52
C GLY A 79 -5.09 -13.90 -7.74
N ARG A 80 -5.25 -12.58 -7.89
CA ARG A 80 -5.80 -11.95 -9.11
C ARG A 80 -4.74 -11.63 -10.15
N ILE A 81 -3.55 -11.21 -9.71
CA ILE A 81 -2.48 -10.77 -10.61
C ILE A 81 -1.73 -11.94 -11.25
N LEU A 82 -1.49 -13.00 -10.49
CA LEU A 82 -0.70 -14.15 -10.94
C LEU A 82 -1.31 -14.92 -12.14
N PRO A 83 -2.62 -15.23 -12.16
CA PRO A 83 -3.26 -15.94 -13.28
C PRO A 83 -3.59 -15.05 -14.48
N MET A 84 -3.22 -13.76 -14.48
CA MET A 84 -3.46 -12.91 -15.65
C MET A 84 -2.57 -13.32 -16.82
N GLU A 85 -3.20 -13.55 -17.97
CA GLU A 85 -2.55 -13.81 -19.26
C GLU A 85 -2.71 -12.62 -20.22
N GLY A 86 -1.64 -12.31 -20.96
CA GLY A 86 -1.59 -11.20 -21.92
C GLY A 86 -1.26 -9.82 -21.33
N LYS A 87 -1.18 -8.82 -22.22
CA LYS A 87 -0.90 -7.42 -21.88
C LYS A 87 -2.21 -6.67 -21.65
N LYS A 88 -2.44 -6.12 -20.44
CA LYS A 88 -3.66 -5.37 -20.08
C LYS A 88 -3.28 -3.96 -19.59
N CYS A 89 -4.19 -3.00 -19.77
CA CYS A 89 -3.98 -1.61 -19.32
C CYS A 89 -3.95 -1.51 -17.79
N VAL A 90 -2.98 -0.75 -17.26
CA VAL A 90 -2.81 -0.46 -15.82
C VAL A 90 -4.09 0.04 -15.15
N PHE A 91 -4.81 0.95 -15.82
CA PHE A 91 -6.01 1.59 -15.28
C PHE A 91 -7.28 0.75 -15.38
N SER A 92 -7.36 -0.16 -16.36
CA SER A 92 -8.55 -1.02 -16.53
C SER A 92 -8.56 -2.19 -15.52
N PHE A 93 -7.46 -2.41 -14.81
CA PHE A 93 -7.28 -3.57 -13.94
C PHE A 93 -7.00 -3.23 -12.48
N MET A 94 -6.96 -1.96 -12.08
CA MET A 94 -6.94 -1.64 -10.66
C MET A 94 -8.31 -2.04 -10.10
N PRO A 95 -8.41 -3.11 -9.29
CA PRO A 95 -9.71 -3.64 -8.89
C PRO A 95 -10.45 -2.57 -8.10
N TRP A 96 -11.76 -2.45 -8.27
CA TRP A 96 -12.60 -1.55 -7.45
C TRP A 96 -12.29 -1.69 -5.94
N LYS A 97 -11.90 -2.89 -5.50
CA LYS A 97 -11.45 -3.16 -4.12
C LYS A 97 -10.13 -2.48 -3.72
N SER A 98 -9.16 -2.33 -4.62
CA SER A 98 -7.94 -1.56 -4.36
C SER A 98 -8.23 -0.06 -4.28
N TYR A 99 -9.17 0.45 -5.09
CA TYR A 99 -9.65 1.82 -4.95
C TYR A 99 -10.38 2.04 -3.61
N ILE A 100 -11.25 1.12 -3.20
CA ILE A 100 -11.89 1.16 -1.88
C ILE A 100 -10.84 1.19 -0.76
N LEU A 101 -9.77 0.40 -0.88
CA LEU A 101 -8.70 0.38 0.12
C LEU A 101 -7.95 1.71 0.19
N ILE A 102 -7.61 2.30 -0.96
CA ILE A 102 -7.01 3.62 -1.05
C ILE A 102 -7.95 4.68 -0.45
N ILE A 103 -9.24 4.62 -0.76
CA ILE A 103 -10.26 5.53 -0.20
C ILE A 103 -10.34 5.38 1.32
N ILE A 104 -10.37 4.16 1.86
CA ILE A 104 -10.37 3.91 3.31
C ILE A 104 -9.09 4.48 3.94
N MET A 105 -7.92 4.27 3.33
CA MET A 105 -6.64 4.80 3.84
C MET A 105 -6.60 6.32 3.85
N ILE A 106 -7.12 6.97 2.79
CA ILE A 106 -7.19 8.44 2.69
C ILE A 106 -8.22 8.99 3.70
N LEU A 107 -9.42 8.42 3.76
CA LEU A 107 -10.48 8.84 4.68
C LEU A 107 -10.04 8.66 6.14
N MET A 108 -9.44 7.53 6.48
CA MET A 108 -8.96 7.27 7.84
C MET A 108 -7.86 8.26 8.24
N GLY A 109 -6.89 8.52 7.34
CA GLY A 109 -5.85 9.52 7.60
C GLY A 109 -6.37 10.95 7.70
N PHE A 110 -7.40 11.29 6.94
CA PHE A 110 -8.06 12.59 6.99
C PHE A 110 -8.85 12.78 8.29
N LEU A 111 -9.69 11.80 8.65
CA LEU A 111 -10.51 11.82 9.86
C LEU A 111 -9.65 11.85 11.13
N LEU A 112 -8.52 11.13 11.14
CA LEU A 112 -7.58 11.15 12.27
C LEU A 112 -6.92 12.52 12.45
N ARG A 113 -6.56 13.21 11.37
CA ARG A 113 -5.97 14.56 11.46
C ARG A 113 -6.93 15.63 11.97
N LEU A 114 -8.23 15.47 11.72
CA LEU A 114 -9.26 16.39 12.20
C LEU A 114 -9.71 16.08 13.62
N SER A 115 -9.36 14.92 14.15
CA SER A 115 -9.77 14.50 15.48
C SER A 115 -8.93 15.21 16.56
N PRO A 116 -9.51 15.51 17.74
CA PRO A 116 -8.79 16.07 18.88
C PRO A 116 -7.91 15.02 19.60
N ILE A 117 -7.54 13.93 18.93
CA ILE A 117 -6.78 12.83 19.53
C ILE A 117 -5.32 13.29 19.73
N PRO A 118 -4.72 13.01 20.90
CA PRO A 118 -3.32 13.34 21.15
C PRO A 118 -2.37 12.74 20.11
N LYS A 119 -1.36 13.51 19.72
CA LYS A 119 -0.39 13.13 18.68
C LYS A 119 0.33 11.82 18.98
N LEU A 120 0.52 11.49 20.26
CA LEU A 120 1.12 10.23 20.70
C LEU A 120 0.32 9.01 20.23
N TYR A 121 -1.01 9.01 20.36
CA TYR A 121 -1.85 7.90 19.89
C TYR A 121 -1.90 7.84 18.37
N LEU A 122 -1.92 9.00 17.70
CA LEU A 122 -1.81 9.07 16.25
C LEU A 122 -0.48 8.48 15.76
N ALA A 123 0.62 8.72 16.47
CA ALA A 123 1.92 8.15 16.13
C ALA A 123 1.93 6.62 16.24
N VAL A 124 1.33 6.05 17.30
CA VAL A 124 1.15 4.59 17.44
C VAL A 124 0.37 4.03 16.25
N LEU A 125 -0.74 4.66 15.89
CA LEU A 125 -1.60 4.18 14.80
C LEU A 125 -0.93 4.32 13.42
N TYR A 126 -0.29 5.46 13.17
CA TYR A 126 0.40 5.73 11.90
C TYR A 126 1.61 4.83 11.70
N SER A 127 2.42 4.63 12.76
CA SER A 127 3.53 3.67 12.71
C SER A 127 3.04 2.23 12.55
N GLY A 128 1.95 1.86 13.24
CA GLY A 128 1.33 0.55 13.11
C GLY A 128 0.89 0.26 11.67
N ILE A 129 0.12 1.16 11.07
CA ILE A 129 -0.35 1.02 9.69
C ILE A 129 0.82 1.08 8.70
N GLY A 130 1.74 2.02 8.88
CA GLY A 130 2.88 2.24 7.98
C GLY A 130 3.81 1.03 7.91
N THR A 131 4.25 0.57 9.09
CA THR A 131 5.07 -0.65 9.21
C THR A 131 4.34 -1.89 8.69
N ALA A 132 3.03 -2.02 8.95
CA ALA A 132 2.25 -3.14 8.43
C ALA A 132 2.15 -3.17 6.90
N LEU A 133 2.05 -2.01 6.24
CA LEU A 133 2.07 -1.89 4.78
C LEU A 133 3.42 -2.30 4.21
N ILE A 134 4.52 -1.81 4.79
CA ILE A 134 5.88 -2.17 4.39
C ILE A 134 6.08 -3.69 4.54
N LEU A 135 5.71 -4.26 5.68
CA LEU A 135 5.87 -5.70 5.93
C LEU A 135 5.04 -6.54 4.95
N SER A 136 3.84 -6.08 4.59
CA SER A 136 3.00 -6.76 3.62
C SER A 136 3.50 -6.62 2.18
N SER A 137 4.20 -5.53 1.87
CA SER A 137 4.76 -5.28 0.54
C SER A 137 5.78 -6.36 0.13
N VAL A 138 6.46 -6.96 1.10
CA VAL A 138 7.44 -8.04 0.92
C VAL A 138 6.86 -9.23 0.15
N ARG A 139 5.56 -9.53 0.33
CA ARG A 139 4.90 -10.60 -0.44
C ARG A 139 4.87 -10.33 -1.94
N TYR A 140 4.58 -9.10 -2.36
CA TYR A 140 4.58 -8.74 -3.78
C TYR A 140 5.99 -8.87 -4.36
N LEU A 141 7.00 -8.38 -3.63
CA LEU A 141 8.39 -8.48 -4.05
C LEU A 141 8.84 -9.94 -4.14
N ARG A 142 8.49 -10.79 -3.17
CA ARG A 142 8.80 -12.23 -3.19
C ARG A 142 8.23 -12.91 -4.43
N HIS A 143 6.95 -12.69 -4.75
CA HIS A 143 6.35 -13.27 -5.96
C HIS A 143 6.97 -12.70 -7.24
N LEU A 144 7.33 -11.41 -7.25
CA LEU A 144 8.03 -10.80 -8.37
C LEU A 144 9.38 -11.49 -8.64
N PHE A 145 10.17 -11.76 -7.60
CA PHE A 145 11.43 -12.50 -7.74
C PHE A 145 11.24 -13.95 -8.18
N LEU A 146 10.19 -14.63 -7.67
CA LEU A 146 9.88 -16.01 -8.04
C LEU A 146 9.47 -16.16 -9.51
N ILE A 147 8.78 -15.18 -10.10
CA ILE A 147 8.36 -15.22 -11.51
C ILE A 147 9.51 -14.90 -12.47
N LYS A 148 10.54 -14.19 -11.99
CA LYS A 148 11.69 -13.78 -12.81
C LYS A 148 12.76 -14.88 -12.93
N LYS A 149 12.73 -15.88 -12.05
CA LYS A 149 13.59 -17.06 -12.09
C LYS A 149 13.00 -18.12 -13.00
#